data_AF-A0A420BFF1-F1
#
_entry.id   AF-A0A420BFF1-F1
#
_cell.length_a   1.000
_cell.length_b   1.000
_cell.length_c   1.000
_cell.angle_alpha   90.00
_cell.angle_beta   90.00
_cell.angle_gamma   90.00
#
_symmetry.space_group_name_H-M   'P 1'
#
loop_
_entity.id
_entity.type
_entity.pdbx_description
1 polymer ?
#
loop_
_entity_poly.entity_id
_entity_poly.type
_entity_poly.pdbx_seq_one_letter_code
_entity_poly.pdbx_strand_id
1 'polypeptide(L)'
;MAPRLTQNQGLEHPIFVKNVAMKTLLFNIVLLIIVAVQPTFGQQHITDSIRKQLEIGISGFKERYHAPSVVLAIVHHDSIIFSGADGFTDLDQKIPATIDSKYQIQSISKMFTATMLMQLWEKGIITLDEDVRKYVPEFTGLNREGNPETTSLLELATHTSGLPRNSPSEFELFSNAEKLLLAKQNVKSLNSSSKTSFLNALGTITKEYPAFEYLPSDQRHYSNLGYSLLGLALERAVKINYDSYIKSAICDPLALNHTGVGTISSPENTIAKGYRFLNDQNLFVQTPDYYANAMAPASGLYSTTRDLAKFISAQFNTKNSLLSEKSIRMMQSLGIGWQRNYPYLRHEGSMLGFRCEIVIHPRLEVGWVILTNTSDFEFNRFDEYISSLVLPAFVESPIINPEQYAGTYSLVGGKASFRIYQKEGKLYTTYLTDIFADTALKFSGNTAMILEDQTGKSVRFEFMLDRKRKVSLLNLNQLMWKKD
;
A
#
# COMPACT_ATOMS: atom_id res chain seq x y z
N MET A 1 -21.07 -34.47 -65.64
CA MET A 1 -21.55 -35.78 -66.13
C MET A 1 -20.86 -36.88 -65.32
N ALA A 2 -21.61 -37.61 -64.48
CA ALA A 2 -21.23 -38.96 -64.04
C ALA A 2 -21.59 -39.97 -65.17
N PRO A 3 -21.33 -41.31 -65.12
CA PRO A 3 -21.05 -42.18 -63.95
C PRO A 3 -20.20 -43.47 -64.20
N ARG A 4 -20.20 -44.37 -63.18
CA ARG A 4 -20.01 -45.85 -63.13
C ARG A 4 -18.60 -46.39 -62.83
N LEU A 5 -18.34 -47.00 -61.66
CA LEU A 5 -18.75 -48.31 -61.09
C LEU A 5 -18.13 -49.53 -61.82
N THR A 6 -17.32 -50.32 -61.09
CA THR A 6 -17.46 -51.79 -60.97
C THR A 6 -16.59 -52.34 -59.83
N GLN A 7 -17.14 -53.37 -59.20
CA GLN A 7 -16.71 -54.08 -57.98
C GLN A 7 -16.00 -55.42 -58.31
N ASN A 8 -15.59 -56.09 -57.22
CA ASN A 8 -15.61 -57.55 -56.95
C ASN A 8 -14.29 -58.31 -57.10
N GLN A 9 -13.71 -58.82 -55.99
CA GLN A 9 -13.99 -60.03 -55.17
C GLN A 9 -13.01 -61.16 -55.56
N GLY A 10 -12.11 -61.59 -54.66
CA GLY A 10 -12.25 -62.75 -53.75
C GLY A 10 -10.99 -63.63 -53.97
N LEU A 11 -10.37 -64.39 -53.07
CA LEU A 11 -10.82 -65.25 -51.97
C LEU A 11 -9.58 -65.66 -51.10
N GLU A 12 -9.84 -65.89 -49.81
CA GLU A 12 -9.34 -66.97 -48.93
C GLU A 12 -7.82 -67.22 -48.65
N HIS A 13 -7.38 -66.81 -47.45
CA HIS A 13 -6.91 -67.61 -46.28
C HIS A 13 -6.10 -68.95 -46.45
N PRO A 14 -5.36 -69.47 -45.43
CA PRO A 14 -5.05 -68.97 -44.07
C PRO A 14 -3.61 -69.30 -43.53
N ILE A 15 -3.41 -69.05 -42.22
CA ILE A 15 -2.60 -69.84 -41.23
C ILE A 15 -1.26 -69.23 -40.76
N PHE A 16 -1.35 -68.69 -39.53
CA PHE A 16 -0.37 -68.63 -38.43
C PHE A 16 0.93 -67.83 -38.58
N VAL A 17 0.97 -66.66 -37.92
CA VAL A 17 2.04 -66.35 -36.96
C VAL A 17 1.44 -65.75 -35.69
N LYS A 18 1.86 -66.33 -34.57
CA LYS A 18 1.43 -66.09 -33.19
C LYS A 18 1.83 -64.70 -32.66
N ASN A 19 0.87 -64.05 -32.01
CA ASN A 19 0.98 -63.36 -30.72
C ASN A 19 2.39 -63.07 -30.17
N VAL A 20 2.95 -61.90 -30.45
CA VAL A 20 3.77 -61.10 -29.49
C VAL A 20 3.73 -59.61 -29.91
N ALA A 21 2.59 -58.92 -29.79
CA ALA A 21 2.56 -57.45 -29.91
C ALA A 21 1.24 -56.84 -29.41
N MET A 22 0.69 -57.28 -28.27
CA MET A 22 -0.51 -56.66 -27.71
C MET A 22 -0.54 -56.69 -26.18
N LYS A 23 0.60 -56.36 -25.55
CA LYS A 23 0.68 -56.06 -24.11
C LYS A 23 1.47 -54.78 -23.78
N THR A 24 1.91 -54.01 -24.78
CA THR A 24 2.66 -52.76 -24.56
C THR A 24 1.91 -51.52 -25.06
N LEU A 25 0.64 -51.66 -25.50
CA LEU A 25 -0.18 -50.52 -25.96
C LEU A 25 -1.37 -50.19 -25.04
N LEU A 26 -1.64 -51.03 -24.03
CA LEU A 26 -2.67 -50.77 -23.00
C LEU A 26 -2.09 -50.27 -21.68
N PHE A 27 -0.77 -50.25 -21.53
CA PHE A 27 -0.10 -49.68 -20.34
C PHE A 27 0.24 -48.19 -20.49
N ASN A 28 0.09 -47.62 -21.69
CA ASN A 28 0.36 -46.19 -21.98
C ASN A 28 -0.90 -45.36 -22.27
N ILE A 29 -2.10 -45.93 -22.21
CA ILE A 29 -3.37 -45.18 -22.39
C ILE A 29 -4.20 -45.14 -21.09
N VAL A 30 -3.87 -45.96 -20.09
CA VAL A 30 -4.47 -45.86 -18.73
C VAL A 30 -3.66 -44.92 -17.81
N LEU A 31 -2.49 -44.45 -18.25
CA LEU A 31 -1.68 -43.45 -17.53
C LEU A 31 -1.98 -42.00 -17.97
N LEU A 32 -3.19 -41.71 -18.46
CA LEU A 32 -3.56 -40.40 -19.01
C LEU A 32 -4.86 -39.80 -18.45
N ILE A 33 -5.47 -40.40 -17.41
CA ILE A 33 -6.59 -39.77 -16.67
C ILE A 33 -6.50 -40.10 -15.17
N ILE A 34 -5.31 -39.91 -14.59
CA ILE A 34 -5.19 -39.51 -13.18
C ILE A 34 -4.13 -38.40 -13.17
N VAL A 35 -4.44 -37.27 -13.82
CA VAL A 35 -4.04 -36.01 -13.22
C VAL A 35 -4.82 -36.00 -11.92
N ALA A 36 -4.16 -36.43 -10.85
CA ALA A 36 -4.58 -36.03 -9.54
C ALA A 36 -4.62 -34.51 -9.63
N VAL A 37 -5.83 -33.96 -9.77
CA VAL A 37 -6.13 -32.66 -9.21
C VAL A 37 -5.91 -32.88 -7.73
N GLN A 38 -4.63 -32.82 -7.33
CA GLN A 38 -4.28 -32.36 -6.01
C GLN A 38 -5.09 -31.08 -5.90
N PRO A 39 -6.10 -30.98 -5.02
CA PRO A 39 -6.62 -29.68 -4.72
C PRO A 39 -5.39 -28.90 -4.29
N THR A 40 -4.97 -27.95 -5.12
CA THR A 40 -4.16 -26.85 -4.64
C THR A 40 -5.05 -26.20 -3.60
N PHE A 41 -4.97 -26.68 -2.35
CA PHE A 41 -5.27 -25.90 -1.16
C PHE A 41 -4.21 -24.78 -1.08
N GLY A 42 -4.07 -24.02 -2.17
CA GLY A 42 -3.45 -22.72 -2.27
C GLY A 42 -4.58 -21.74 -2.13
N GLN A 43 -5.04 -21.62 -0.88
CA GLN A 43 -5.85 -20.57 -0.29
C GLN A 43 -6.36 -19.49 -1.26
N GLN A 44 -7.58 -19.66 -1.79
CA GLN A 44 -8.39 -18.47 -2.11
C GLN A 44 -8.63 -17.76 -0.78
N HIS A 45 -7.77 -16.80 -0.44
CA HIS A 45 -7.85 -16.09 0.84
C HIS A 45 -9.19 -15.35 0.98
N ILE A 46 -9.83 -14.99 -0.13
CA ILE A 46 -11.14 -14.35 -0.17
C ILE A 46 -12.18 -15.35 -0.70
N THR A 47 -13.14 -15.72 0.14
CA THR A 47 -14.27 -16.59 -0.25
C THR A 47 -15.29 -15.84 -1.10
N ASP A 48 -16.15 -16.55 -1.83
CA ASP A 48 -17.24 -15.94 -2.61
C ASP A 48 -18.19 -15.11 -1.74
N SER A 49 -18.40 -15.52 -0.48
CA SER A 49 -19.19 -14.75 0.48
C SER A 49 -18.53 -13.40 0.80
N ILE A 50 -17.21 -13.39 1.06
CA ILE A 50 -16.48 -12.15 1.30
C ILE A 50 -16.47 -11.28 0.05
N ARG A 51 -16.25 -11.86 -1.14
CA ARG A 51 -16.30 -11.14 -2.43
C ARG A 51 -17.63 -10.42 -2.62
N LYS A 52 -18.75 -11.13 -2.42
CA LYS A 52 -20.09 -10.55 -2.54
C LYS A 52 -20.34 -9.44 -1.51
N GLN A 53 -19.85 -9.60 -0.29
CA GLN A 53 -19.95 -8.56 0.74
C GLN A 53 -19.13 -7.32 0.35
N LEU A 54 -17.91 -7.49 -0.15
CA LEU A 54 -17.10 -6.37 -0.66
C LEU A 54 -17.78 -5.64 -1.82
N GLU A 55 -18.42 -6.36 -2.76
CA GLU A 55 -19.21 -5.76 -3.85
C GLU A 55 -20.40 -4.95 -3.31
N ILE A 56 -21.15 -5.49 -2.35
CA ILE A 56 -22.23 -4.78 -1.65
C ILE A 56 -21.69 -3.54 -0.94
N GLY A 57 -20.52 -3.65 -0.30
CA GLY A 57 -19.82 -2.56 0.35
C GLY A 57 -19.50 -1.43 -0.65
N ILE A 58 -18.89 -1.73 -1.79
CA ILE A 58 -18.57 -0.73 -2.82
C ILE A 58 -19.83 0.08 -3.20
N SER A 59 -20.93 -0.59 -3.51
CA SER A 59 -22.19 0.08 -3.86
C SER A 59 -22.79 0.87 -2.70
N GLY A 60 -22.84 0.28 -1.50
CA GLY A 60 -23.41 0.93 -0.33
C GLY A 60 -22.62 2.17 0.10
N PHE A 61 -21.28 2.12 0.03
CA PHE A 61 -20.41 3.26 0.33
C PHE A 61 -20.49 4.33 -0.77
N LYS A 62 -20.60 3.93 -2.05
CA LYS A 62 -20.86 4.86 -3.16
C LYS A 62 -22.13 5.68 -2.92
N GLU A 63 -23.24 5.01 -2.60
CA GLU A 63 -24.53 5.64 -2.33
C GLU A 63 -24.48 6.52 -1.08
N ARG A 64 -23.92 5.99 0.02
CA ARG A 64 -23.83 6.68 1.32
C ARG A 64 -23.12 8.02 1.23
N TYR A 65 -22.03 8.08 0.46
CA TYR A 65 -21.18 9.28 0.35
C TYR A 65 -21.46 10.08 -0.91
N HIS A 66 -22.53 9.77 -1.64
CA HIS A 66 -22.85 10.41 -2.92
C HIS A 66 -21.61 10.49 -3.82
N ALA A 67 -20.95 9.35 -4.03
CA ALA A 67 -19.83 9.25 -4.93
C ALA A 67 -20.33 8.84 -6.32
N PRO A 68 -19.93 9.52 -7.41
CA PRO A 68 -20.28 9.05 -8.75
C PRO A 68 -19.69 7.67 -9.05
N SER A 69 -18.50 7.37 -8.52
CA SER A 69 -17.87 6.07 -8.57
C SER A 69 -17.04 5.76 -7.33
N VAL A 70 -16.92 4.47 -7.03
CA VAL A 70 -15.99 3.90 -6.06
C VAL A 70 -15.30 2.70 -6.70
N VAL A 71 -13.98 2.67 -6.64
CA VAL A 71 -13.15 1.57 -7.16
C VAL A 71 -12.26 1.06 -6.04
N LEU A 72 -12.26 -0.26 -5.83
CA LEU A 72 -11.50 -0.95 -4.78
C LEU A 72 -10.62 -2.03 -5.40
N ALA A 73 -9.36 -2.09 -4.98
CA ALA A 73 -8.50 -3.25 -5.17
C ALA A 73 -7.87 -3.65 -3.83
N ILE A 74 -7.85 -4.95 -3.54
CA ILE A 74 -7.21 -5.52 -2.35
C ILE A 74 -6.08 -6.44 -2.82
N VAL A 75 -4.93 -6.28 -2.20
CA VAL A 75 -3.68 -6.94 -2.52
C VAL A 75 -3.26 -7.79 -1.33
N HIS A 76 -2.76 -8.99 -1.61
CA HIS A 76 -1.95 -9.75 -0.65
C HIS A 76 -0.65 -10.15 -1.34
N HIS A 77 0.47 -9.79 -0.72
CA HIS A 77 1.81 -9.98 -1.26
C HIS A 77 1.95 -9.35 -2.66
N ASP A 78 2.09 -10.17 -3.72
CA ASP A 78 2.31 -9.74 -5.10
C ASP A 78 1.05 -9.78 -5.99
N SER A 79 -0.12 -10.07 -5.41
CA SER A 79 -1.32 -10.41 -6.17
C SER A 79 -2.56 -9.63 -5.71
N ILE A 80 -3.37 -9.17 -6.67
CA ILE A 80 -4.71 -8.66 -6.40
C ILE A 80 -5.62 -9.85 -6.05
N ILE A 81 -6.13 -9.89 -4.83
CA ILE A 81 -7.01 -10.96 -4.33
C ILE A 81 -8.50 -10.62 -4.47
N PHE A 82 -8.82 -9.34 -4.59
CA PHE A 82 -10.15 -8.83 -4.89
C PHE A 82 -10.04 -7.50 -5.61
N SER A 83 -10.97 -7.25 -6.53
CA SER A 83 -11.13 -5.95 -7.16
C SER A 83 -12.58 -5.75 -7.57
N GLY A 84 -13.09 -4.55 -7.42
CA GLY A 84 -14.45 -4.18 -7.81
C GLY A 84 -14.57 -2.69 -8.11
N ALA A 85 -15.60 -2.33 -8.85
CA ALA A 85 -15.92 -0.95 -9.18
C ALA A 85 -17.44 -0.81 -9.27
N ASP A 86 -17.95 0.36 -8.89
CA ASP A 86 -19.34 0.75 -9.14
C ASP A 86 -19.40 2.23 -9.51
N GLY A 87 -20.34 2.58 -10.38
CA GLY A 87 -20.61 3.94 -10.82
C GLY A 87 -19.86 4.36 -12.09
N PHE A 88 -19.69 5.67 -12.27
CA PHE A 88 -19.20 6.27 -13.51
C PHE A 88 -18.04 7.24 -13.28
N THR A 89 -17.04 7.18 -14.16
CA THR A 89 -15.95 8.17 -14.22
C THR A 89 -16.41 9.48 -14.87
N ASP A 90 -17.48 9.42 -15.66
CA ASP A 90 -18.15 10.56 -16.29
C ASP A 90 -19.66 10.31 -16.23
N LEU A 91 -20.37 11.13 -15.44
CA LEU A 91 -21.82 11.02 -15.26
C LEU A 91 -22.60 11.39 -16.52
N ASP A 92 -22.11 12.36 -17.32
CA ASP A 92 -22.80 12.85 -18.50
C ASP A 92 -22.73 11.83 -19.63
N GLN A 93 -21.51 11.30 -19.84
CA GLN A 93 -21.25 10.29 -20.88
C GLN A 93 -21.54 8.87 -20.41
N LYS A 94 -21.88 8.68 -19.13
CA LYS A 94 -22.12 7.38 -18.49
C LYS A 94 -20.98 6.39 -18.73
N ILE A 95 -19.73 6.86 -18.64
CA ILE A 95 -18.56 5.99 -18.79
C ILE A 95 -18.37 5.20 -17.49
N PRO A 96 -18.51 3.86 -17.50
CA PRO A 96 -18.46 3.06 -16.29
C PRO A 96 -17.05 3.08 -15.68
N ALA A 97 -16.99 3.10 -14.35
CA ALA A 97 -15.74 2.96 -13.63
C ALA A 97 -15.25 1.51 -13.69
N THR A 98 -13.93 1.35 -13.83
CA THR A 98 -13.24 0.06 -13.82
C THR A 98 -11.96 0.18 -13.00
N ILE A 99 -11.31 -0.95 -12.75
CA ILE A 99 -10.01 -0.94 -12.04
C ILE A 99 -8.85 -0.38 -12.88
N ASP A 100 -9.11 -0.10 -14.17
CA ASP A 100 -8.20 0.55 -15.11
C ASP A 100 -8.59 2.01 -15.39
N SER A 101 -9.64 2.51 -14.76
CA SER A 101 -10.02 3.93 -14.81
C SER A 101 -8.98 4.77 -14.07
N LYS A 102 -8.51 5.84 -14.71
CA LYS A 102 -7.51 6.76 -14.16
C LYS A 102 -8.18 7.82 -13.29
N TYR A 103 -7.67 8.03 -12.09
CA TYR A 103 -8.12 9.09 -11.17
C TYR A 103 -6.92 9.97 -10.81
N GLN A 104 -7.18 11.23 -10.48
CA GLN A 104 -6.18 12.03 -9.79
C GLN A 104 -5.99 11.46 -8.38
N ILE A 105 -4.76 11.07 -8.04
CA ILE A 105 -4.46 10.41 -6.76
C ILE A 105 -3.98 11.37 -5.66
N GLN A 106 -3.92 12.67 -6.00
CA GLN A 106 -3.66 13.75 -5.06
C GLN A 106 -2.48 13.41 -4.15
N SER A 107 -2.64 13.51 -2.84
CA SER A 107 -1.53 13.35 -1.91
C SER A 107 -0.93 11.94 -1.80
N ILE A 108 -1.51 10.92 -2.43
CA ILE A 108 -0.81 9.64 -2.66
C ILE A 108 0.47 9.88 -3.49
N SER A 109 0.53 10.94 -4.31
CA SER A 109 1.74 11.40 -5.02
C SER A 109 2.97 11.50 -4.12
N LYS A 110 2.79 11.85 -2.83
CA LYS A 110 3.88 11.95 -1.84
C LYS A 110 4.62 10.62 -1.67
N MET A 111 3.93 9.50 -1.80
CA MET A 111 4.53 8.16 -1.71
C MET A 111 5.51 7.90 -2.85
N PHE A 112 5.25 8.45 -4.04
CA PHE A 112 6.16 8.36 -5.19
C PHE A 112 7.39 9.25 -4.99
N THR A 113 7.20 10.49 -4.50
CA THR A 113 8.31 11.38 -4.10
C THR A 113 9.18 10.76 -3.00
N ALA A 114 8.55 10.13 -1.99
CA ALA A 114 9.23 9.41 -0.93
C ALA A 114 10.02 8.19 -1.45
N THR A 115 9.47 7.48 -2.45
CA THR A 115 10.19 6.39 -3.12
C THR A 115 11.40 6.92 -3.90
N MET A 116 11.27 8.05 -4.60
CA MET A 116 12.40 8.73 -5.26
C MET A 116 13.48 9.10 -4.24
N LEU A 117 13.12 9.72 -3.10
CA LEU A 117 14.07 10.05 -2.03
C LEU A 117 14.88 8.83 -1.61
N MET A 118 14.21 7.72 -1.31
CA MET A 118 14.89 6.51 -0.84
C MET A 118 15.73 5.83 -1.92
N GLN A 119 15.31 5.86 -3.20
CA GLN A 119 16.14 5.36 -4.29
C GLN A 119 17.43 6.18 -4.44
N LEU A 120 17.36 7.51 -4.29
CA LEU A 120 18.55 8.37 -4.37
C LEU A 120 19.47 8.18 -3.17
N TRP A 121 18.90 7.93 -1.99
CA TRP A 121 19.66 7.58 -0.80
C TRP A 121 20.40 6.24 -0.96
N GLU A 122 19.73 5.18 -1.44
CA GLU A 122 20.37 3.89 -1.69
C GLU A 122 21.49 3.97 -2.73
N LYS A 123 21.35 4.87 -3.71
CA LYS A 123 22.38 5.15 -4.73
C LYS A 123 23.52 6.04 -4.23
N GLY A 124 23.45 6.56 -2.99
CA GLY A 124 24.45 7.46 -2.41
C GLY A 124 24.50 8.84 -3.07
N ILE A 125 23.44 9.25 -3.79
CA ILE A 125 23.36 10.56 -4.47
C ILE A 125 23.03 11.67 -3.46
N ILE A 126 22.25 11.32 -2.44
CA ILE A 126 21.79 12.18 -1.36
C ILE A 126 22.00 11.48 -0.02
N THR A 127 22.03 12.26 1.05
CA THR A 127 21.94 11.77 2.44
C THR A 127 20.68 12.36 3.08
N LEU A 128 19.97 11.58 3.90
CA LEU A 128 18.64 12.00 4.38
C LEU A 128 18.69 13.23 5.32
N ASP A 129 19.81 13.43 6.01
CA ASP A 129 20.10 14.49 6.96
C ASP A 129 20.69 15.75 6.33
N GLU A 130 20.99 15.76 5.03
CA GLU A 130 21.52 16.97 4.40
C GLU A 130 20.47 18.05 4.24
N ASP A 131 20.92 19.30 4.36
CA ASP A 131 20.05 20.45 4.21
C ASP A 131 19.58 20.62 2.76
N VAL A 132 18.28 20.84 2.60
CA VAL A 132 17.62 21.02 1.31
C VAL A 132 18.19 22.18 0.48
N ARG A 133 18.75 23.22 1.11
CA ARG A 133 19.35 24.39 0.44
C ARG A 133 20.59 24.05 -0.37
N LYS A 134 21.23 22.91 -0.09
CA LYS A 134 22.27 22.35 -0.97
C LYS A 134 21.77 22.20 -2.41
N TYR A 135 20.48 21.93 -2.58
CA TYR A 135 19.83 21.76 -3.89
C TYR A 135 18.90 22.93 -4.25
N VAL A 136 18.34 23.61 -3.25
CA VAL A 136 17.39 24.71 -3.43
C VAL A 136 17.86 25.95 -2.66
N PRO A 137 18.91 26.66 -3.13
CA PRO A 137 19.47 27.83 -2.44
C PRO A 137 18.49 29.01 -2.36
N GLU A 138 17.40 29.00 -3.14
CA GLU A 138 16.32 29.99 -3.07
C GLU A 138 15.48 29.87 -1.80
N PHE A 139 15.52 28.73 -1.10
CA PHE A 139 14.75 28.53 0.12
C PHE A 139 15.41 29.26 1.30
N THR A 140 14.70 30.24 1.85
CA THR A 140 15.20 31.09 2.94
C THR A 140 14.62 30.74 4.31
N GLY A 141 13.81 29.68 4.44
CA GLY A 141 13.15 29.33 5.70
C GLY A 141 14.14 29.05 6.84
N LEU A 142 13.76 29.45 8.06
CA LEU A 142 14.56 29.30 9.27
C LEU A 142 13.81 28.49 10.33
N ASN A 143 14.55 27.67 11.08
CA ASN A 143 14.06 27.07 12.30
C ASN A 143 13.98 28.11 13.44
N ARG A 144 13.29 27.80 14.55
CA ARG A 144 13.18 28.68 15.73
C ARG A 144 14.49 29.00 16.45
N GLU A 145 15.53 28.18 16.28
CA GLU A 145 16.88 28.49 16.79
C GLU A 145 17.60 29.53 15.93
N GLY A 146 16.97 30.01 14.84
CA GLY A 146 17.57 30.90 13.88
C GLY A 146 18.70 30.26 13.06
N ASN A 147 18.86 28.93 13.16
CA ASN A 147 19.88 28.21 12.43
C ASN A 147 19.39 27.96 11.00
N PRO A 148 20.08 28.52 9.99
CA PRO A 148 19.73 28.25 8.60
C PRO A 148 20.04 26.80 8.19
N GLU A 149 20.91 26.08 8.90
CA GLU A 149 21.51 24.77 8.51
C GLU A 149 20.67 23.51 8.68
N THR A 150 19.37 23.61 8.97
CA THR A 150 18.71 22.49 9.63
C THR A 150 17.52 21.89 8.88
N THR A 151 17.09 22.37 7.72
CA THR A 151 15.92 21.74 7.05
C THR A 151 16.37 20.54 6.20
N SER A 152 16.34 19.35 6.79
CA SER A 152 16.79 18.12 6.14
C SER A 152 15.76 17.52 5.18
N LEU A 153 16.22 16.73 4.21
CA LEU A 153 15.34 15.98 3.30
C LEU A 153 14.42 15.01 4.04
N LEU A 154 14.91 14.40 5.13
CA LEU A 154 14.12 13.50 5.98
C LEU A 154 12.93 14.22 6.60
N GLU A 155 13.15 15.39 7.19
CA GLU A 155 12.11 16.15 7.89
C GLU A 155 11.01 16.64 6.94
N LEU A 156 11.36 16.96 5.70
CA LEU A 156 10.38 17.25 4.66
C LEU A 156 9.52 16.02 4.37
N ALA A 157 10.14 14.85 4.24
CA ALA A 157 9.46 13.61 3.90
C ALA A 157 8.61 13.03 5.05
N THR A 158 8.97 13.29 6.31
CA THR A 158 8.22 12.87 7.50
C THR A 158 7.24 13.92 8.01
N HIS A 159 7.25 15.13 7.43
CA HIS A 159 6.48 16.30 7.89
C HIS A 159 6.84 16.74 9.32
N THR A 160 8.12 16.69 9.66
CA THR A 160 8.66 17.13 10.96
C THR A 160 9.48 18.42 10.88
N SER A 161 9.58 19.02 9.68
CA SER A 161 10.30 20.28 9.46
C SER A 161 9.63 21.52 10.07
N GLY A 162 8.37 21.39 10.51
CA GLY A 162 7.57 22.52 11.01
C GLY A 162 7.03 23.46 9.93
N LEU A 163 7.36 23.23 8.65
CA LEU A 163 6.96 24.10 7.54
C LEU A 163 5.43 24.28 7.46
N PRO A 164 4.95 25.44 6.99
CA PRO A 164 3.53 25.69 6.76
C PRO A 164 2.95 24.67 5.79
N ARG A 165 1.63 24.52 5.84
CA ARG A 165 0.93 23.59 4.96
C ARG A 165 1.23 23.84 3.47
N ASN A 166 1.23 25.10 3.03
CA ASN A 166 1.37 25.46 1.62
C ASN A 166 2.32 26.66 1.45
N SER A 167 2.81 26.86 0.23
CA SER A 167 3.58 28.04 -0.17
C SER A 167 2.67 29.29 -0.23
N PRO A 168 3.20 30.50 0.03
CA PRO A 168 2.49 31.76 -0.23
C PRO A 168 2.02 31.88 -1.68
N SER A 169 2.76 31.28 -2.62
CA SER A 169 2.41 31.27 -4.05
C SER A 169 1.09 30.53 -4.36
N GLU A 170 0.55 29.75 -3.42
CA GLU A 170 -0.71 29.01 -3.60
C GLU A 170 -1.96 29.83 -3.21
N PHE A 171 -1.83 31.11 -2.86
CA PHE A 171 -2.97 31.95 -2.48
C PHE A 171 -4.10 31.96 -3.54
N GLU A 172 -3.74 32.04 -4.83
CA GLU A 172 -4.73 32.04 -5.92
C GLU A 172 -5.53 30.72 -5.97
N LEU A 173 -4.85 29.58 -5.81
CA LEU A 173 -5.49 28.26 -5.79
C LEU A 173 -6.59 28.22 -4.72
N PHE A 174 -6.25 28.57 -3.48
CA PHE A 174 -7.16 28.45 -2.35
C PHE A 174 -8.25 29.53 -2.37
N SER A 175 -7.92 30.76 -2.73
CA SER A 175 -8.94 31.82 -2.86
C SER A 175 -9.96 31.50 -3.96
N ASN A 176 -9.55 30.87 -5.06
CA ASN A 176 -10.48 30.43 -6.09
C ASN A 176 -11.31 29.21 -5.64
N ALA A 177 -10.73 28.27 -4.91
CA ALA A 177 -11.50 27.19 -4.29
C ALA A 177 -12.56 27.73 -3.31
N GLU A 178 -12.23 28.74 -2.51
CA GLU A 178 -13.19 29.40 -1.61
C GLU A 178 -14.28 30.16 -2.36
N LYS A 179 -13.95 30.91 -3.42
CA LYS A 179 -14.97 31.57 -4.27
C LYS A 179 -15.94 30.57 -4.87
N LEU A 180 -15.46 29.40 -5.30
CA LEU A 180 -16.31 28.32 -5.79
C LEU A 180 -17.22 27.75 -4.68
N LEU A 181 -16.65 27.44 -3.52
CA LEU A 181 -17.34 26.72 -2.46
C LEU A 181 -18.30 27.60 -1.64
N LEU A 182 -17.86 28.81 -1.29
CA LEU A 182 -18.58 29.71 -0.39
C LEU A 182 -19.44 30.71 -1.16
N ALA A 183 -18.90 31.28 -2.24
CA ALA A 183 -19.59 32.30 -3.03
C ALA A 183 -20.31 31.73 -4.27
N LYS A 184 -20.25 30.41 -4.50
CA LYS A 184 -20.84 29.72 -5.66
C LYS A 184 -20.44 30.35 -7.00
N GLN A 185 -19.25 30.96 -7.07
CA GLN A 185 -18.74 31.57 -8.31
C GLN A 185 -18.28 30.51 -9.30
N ASN A 186 -18.46 30.79 -10.58
CA ASN A 186 -17.96 29.91 -11.63
C ASN A 186 -16.44 30.06 -11.77
N VAL A 187 -15.71 29.03 -11.32
CA VAL A 187 -14.26 28.93 -11.44
C VAL A 187 -13.95 27.87 -12.48
N LYS A 188 -13.24 28.23 -13.55
CA LYS A 188 -12.94 27.29 -14.65
C LYS A 188 -11.86 26.29 -14.29
N SER A 189 -10.84 26.72 -13.54
CA SER A 189 -9.74 25.87 -13.12
C SER A 189 -9.14 26.32 -11.80
N LEU A 190 -8.52 25.37 -11.12
CA LEU A 190 -7.76 25.52 -9.90
C LEU A 190 -6.30 25.28 -10.24
N ASN A 191 -5.48 26.31 -10.14
CA ASN A 191 -4.09 26.26 -10.60
C ASN A 191 -3.18 26.44 -9.40
N SER A 192 -2.36 25.43 -9.12
CA SER A 192 -1.20 25.62 -8.27
C SER A 192 -0.16 26.50 -8.94
N SER A 193 0.74 27.06 -8.16
CA SER A 193 1.71 28.02 -8.67
C SER A 193 2.66 27.42 -9.72
N SER A 194 3.09 28.26 -10.67
CA SER A 194 4.15 27.89 -11.61
C SER A 194 5.46 27.62 -10.86
N LYS A 195 6.39 26.86 -11.48
CA LYS A 195 7.71 26.62 -10.90
C LYS A 195 8.46 27.92 -10.59
N THR A 196 8.36 28.91 -11.46
CA THR A 196 8.98 30.24 -11.26
C THR A 196 8.36 30.97 -10.07
N SER A 197 7.03 31.01 -9.97
CA SER A 197 6.33 31.64 -8.85
C SER A 197 6.64 30.95 -7.52
N PHE A 198 6.74 29.61 -7.53
CA PHE A 198 7.14 28.82 -6.36
C PHE A 198 8.56 29.16 -5.92
N LEU A 199 9.54 29.18 -6.83
CA LEU A 199 10.94 29.56 -6.53
C LEU A 199 11.03 30.96 -5.93
N ASN A 200 10.29 31.94 -6.47
CA ASN A 200 10.27 33.29 -5.92
C ASN A 200 9.69 33.33 -4.48
N ALA A 201 8.63 32.55 -4.22
CA ALA A 201 8.01 32.48 -2.91
C ALA A 201 8.88 31.76 -1.86
N LEU A 202 9.74 30.82 -2.28
CA LEU A 202 10.72 30.20 -1.38
C LEU A 202 11.69 31.23 -0.79
N GLY A 203 11.98 32.30 -1.54
CA GLY A 203 12.82 33.41 -1.09
C GLY A 203 12.17 34.33 -0.06
N THR A 204 10.85 34.28 0.09
CA THR A 204 10.09 35.16 0.99
C THR A 204 9.58 34.46 2.25
N ILE A 205 9.89 33.17 2.45
CA ILE A 205 9.36 32.36 3.55
C ILE A 205 9.57 33.01 4.92
N THR A 206 10.74 33.57 5.19
CA THR A 206 11.04 34.25 6.48
C THR A 206 10.35 35.59 6.68
N LYS A 207 9.84 36.21 5.60
CA LYS A 207 9.06 37.45 5.69
C LYS A 207 7.59 37.15 5.96
N GLU A 208 7.09 36.05 5.39
CA GLU A 208 5.67 35.69 5.41
C GLU A 208 5.29 34.78 6.57
N TYR A 209 6.27 34.08 7.18
CA TYR A 209 6.02 33.15 8.27
C TYR A 209 6.99 33.32 9.44
N PRO A 210 6.53 33.10 10.68
CA PRO A 210 7.42 33.01 11.83
C PRO A 210 8.35 31.80 11.69
N ALA A 211 9.47 31.84 12.41
CA ALA A 211 10.39 30.71 12.47
C ALA A 211 9.67 29.43 12.93
N PHE A 212 9.93 28.32 12.24
CA PHE A 212 9.21 27.07 12.42
C PHE A 212 9.83 26.22 13.54
N GLU A 213 9.00 25.47 14.27
CA GLU A 213 9.47 24.53 15.29
C GLU A 213 9.78 23.17 14.65
N TYR A 214 10.91 22.60 15.02
CA TYR A 214 11.11 21.18 14.82
C TYR A 214 10.11 20.40 15.64
N LEU A 215 9.53 19.41 14.96
CA LEU A 215 8.65 18.48 15.62
C LEU A 215 9.45 17.24 16.01
N PRO A 216 9.28 16.77 17.26
CA PRO A 216 9.67 15.41 17.63
C PRO A 216 9.16 14.39 16.61
N SER A 217 9.85 13.26 16.47
CA SER A 217 9.54 12.25 15.44
C SER A 217 8.15 11.59 15.55
N ASP A 218 7.45 11.80 16.65
CA ASP A 218 6.06 11.38 16.91
C ASP A 218 5.02 12.49 16.66
N GLN A 219 5.46 13.73 16.42
CA GLN A 219 4.63 14.85 16.01
C GLN A 219 4.72 15.08 14.49
N ARG A 220 3.69 15.70 13.91
CA ARG A 220 3.58 15.85 12.45
C ARG A 220 2.82 17.12 12.08
N HIS A 221 3.43 17.99 11.28
CA HIS A 221 2.78 19.16 10.70
C HIS A 221 2.75 19.00 9.18
N TYR A 222 1.60 18.52 8.69
CA TYR A 222 1.41 18.19 7.29
C TYR A 222 1.69 19.38 6.37
N SER A 223 2.62 19.19 5.44
CA SER A 223 3.11 20.24 4.54
C SER A 223 3.20 19.75 3.09
N ASN A 224 2.38 20.35 2.22
CA ASN A 224 2.53 20.26 0.77
C ASN A 224 3.76 21.06 0.32
N LEU A 225 4.02 22.23 0.93
CA LEU A 225 5.23 23.00 0.67
C LEU A 225 6.48 22.13 0.86
N GLY A 226 6.56 21.38 1.96
CA GLY A 226 7.69 20.50 2.24
C GLY A 226 7.89 19.44 1.16
N TYR A 227 6.81 18.83 0.66
CA TYR A 227 6.91 17.84 -0.42
C TYR A 227 7.20 18.43 -1.79
N SER A 228 6.66 19.61 -2.13
CA SER A 228 7.01 20.33 -3.36
C SER A 228 8.49 20.73 -3.35
N LEU A 229 8.98 21.21 -2.20
CA LEU A 229 10.38 21.54 -1.99
C LEU A 229 11.28 20.29 -2.08
N LEU A 230 10.88 19.19 -1.46
CA LEU A 230 11.57 17.90 -1.55
C LEU A 230 11.67 17.43 -3.00
N GLY A 231 10.56 17.40 -3.75
CA GLY A 231 10.58 16.98 -5.15
C GLY A 231 11.50 17.85 -6.02
N LEU A 232 11.49 19.17 -5.82
CA LEU A 232 12.40 20.09 -6.49
C LEU A 232 13.87 19.82 -6.13
N ALA A 233 14.17 19.56 -4.86
CA ALA A 233 15.53 19.24 -4.41
C ALA A 233 16.03 17.94 -5.04
N LEU A 234 15.21 16.89 -5.05
CA LEU A 234 15.57 15.60 -5.63
C LEU A 234 15.75 15.71 -7.15
N GLU A 235 14.88 16.43 -7.85
CA GLU A 235 15.00 16.73 -9.28
C GLU A 235 16.36 17.39 -9.60
N ARG A 236 16.75 18.39 -8.81
CA ARG A 236 18.03 19.11 -8.98
C ARG A 236 19.23 18.24 -8.60
N ALA A 237 19.10 17.38 -7.60
CA ALA A 237 20.14 16.44 -7.20
C ALA A 237 20.52 15.48 -8.32
N VAL A 238 19.53 14.98 -9.08
CA VAL A 238 19.79 14.08 -10.22
C VAL A 238 19.89 14.77 -11.58
N LYS A 239 19.51 16.04 -11.69
CA LYS A 239 19.43 16.81 -12.94
C LYS A 239 18.53 16.15 -13.99
N ILE A 240 17.45 15.53 -13.54
CA ILE A 240 16.40 14.89 -14.36
C ILE A 240 15.07 15.45 -13.89
N ASN A 241 14.21 15.87 -14.81
CA ASN A 241 12.88 16.39 -14.48
C ASN A 241 12.08 15.39 -13.64
N TYR A 242 11.30 15.89 -12.69
CA TYR A 242 10.57 15.06 -11.73
C TYR A 242 9.66 14.04 -12.42
N ASP A 243 8.88 14.46 -13.42
CA ASP A 243 7.99 13.62 -14.22
C ASP A 243 8.74 12.46 -14.91
N SER A 244 9.89 12.77 -15.50
CA SER A 244 10.73 11.83 -16.21
C SER A 244 11.36 10.81 -15.25
N TYR A 245 11.76 11.25 -14.05
CA TYR A 245 12.28 10.35 -13.02
C TYR A 245 11.18 9.42 -12.49
N ILE A 246 10.01 9.95 -12.12
CA ILE A 246 8.88 9.14 -11.65
C ILE A 246 8.53 8.07 -12.70
N LYS A 247 8.45 8.46 -13.98
CA LYS A 247 8.16 7.51 -15.05
C LYS A 247 9.24 6.43 -15.15
N SER A 248 10.50 6.82 -15.38
CA SER A 248 11.57 5.87 -15.73
C SER A 248 12.09 5.03 -14.56
N ALA A 249 12.09 5.57 -13.33
CA ALA A 249 12.67 4.91 -12.17
C ALA A 249 11.64 4.25 -11.25
N ILE A 250 10.35 4.56 -11.40
CA ILE A 250 9.27 4.01 -10.56
C ILE A 250 8.18 3.36 -11.40
N CYS A 251 7.54 4.08 -12.32
CA CYS A 251 6.42 3.53 -13.09
C CYS A 251 6.86 2.40 -14.03
N ASP A 252 7.89 2.62 -14.84
CA ASP A 252 8.33 1.65 -15.85
C ASP A 252 8.83 0.33 -15.23
N PRO A 253 9.67 0.32 -14.17
CA PRO A 253 10.13 -0.93 -13.56
C PRO A 253 9.02 -1.71 -12.84
N LEU A 254 7.98 -1.03 -12.36
CA LEU A 254 6.79 -1.65 -11.76
C LEU A 254 5.67 -1.93 -12.77
N ALA A 255 5.88 -1.61 -14.05
CA ALA A 255 4.87 -1.69 -15.10
C ALA A 255 3.55 -0.95 -14.74
N LEU A 256 3.66 0.25 -14.18
CA LEU A 256 2.54 1.15 -13.87
C LEU A 256 2.09 1.93 -15.12
N ASN A 257 1.61 1.20 -16.13
CA ASN A 257 1.36 1.72 -17.48
C ASN A 257 0.29 2.83 -17.57
N HIS A 258 -0.52 3.00 -16.53
CA HIS A 258 -1.59 3.99 -16.44
C HIS A 258 -1.37 4.97 -15.28
N THR A 259 -0.11 5.16 -14.88
CA THR A 259 0.33 6.07 -13.82
C THR A 259 1.31 7.09 -14.35
N GLY A 260 1.13 8.36 -14.02
CA GLY A 260 2.02 9.42 -14.46
C GLY A 260 1.81 10.74 -13.75
N VAL A 261 2.68 11.70 -14.04
CA VAL A 261 2.55 13.08 -13.56
C VAL A 261 1.64 13.86 -14.51
N GLY A 262 0.68 14.56 -13.93
CA GLY A 262 -0.39 15.27 -14.64
C GLY A 262 -1.72 15.07 -13.92
N THR A 263 -2.62 16.03 -14.04
CA THR A 263 -3.95 15.97 -13.42
C THR A 263 -5.07 16.24 -14.43
N ILE A 264 -4.72 16.50 -15.68
CA ILE A 264 -5.63 16.90 -16.74
C ILE A 264 -5.75 15.79 -17.77
N SER A 265 -6.99 15.55 -18.21
CA SER A 265 -7.27 14.64 -19.30
C SER A 265 -6.73 15.16 -20.62
N SER A 266 -6.17 14.27 -21.43
CA SER A 266 -5.83 14.53 -22.83
C SER A 266 -6.46 13.45 -23.73
N PRO A 267 -6.49 13.63 -25.07
CA PRO A 267 -7.05 12.63 -25.99
C PRO A 267 -6.43 11.22 -25.79
N GLU A 268 -5.14 11.18 -25.50
CA GLU A 268 -4.36 9.97 -25.21
C GLU A 268 -4.37 9.55 -23.73
N ASN A 269 -4.88 10.38 -22.82
CA ASN A 269 -4.90 10.14 -21.38
C ASN A 269 -6.20 10.60 -20.72
N THR A 270 -7.26 9.80 -20.79
CA THR A 270 -8.53 10.11 -20.14
C THR A 270 -8.49 9.82 -18.64
N ILE A 271 -8.65 10.86 -17.82
CA ILE A 271 -8.79 10.81 -16.37
C ILE A 271 -10.28 11.02 -16.03
N ALA A 272 -10.77 10.34 -15.00
CA ALA A 272 -12.13 10.51 -14.49
C ALA A 272 -12.43 11.99 -14.19
N LYS A 273 -13.67 12.41 -14.40
CA LYS A 273 -14.15 13.74 -13.99
C LYS A 273 -14.44 13.73 -12.50
N GLY A 274 -14.03 14.79 -11.81
CA GLY A 274 -14.33 15.01 -10.40
C GLY A 274 -15.70 15.66 -10.22
N TYR A 275 -16.40 15.28 -9.14
CA TYR A 275 -17.71 15.84 -8.82
C TYR A 275 -17.83 16.26 -7.35
N ARG A 276 -18.77 17.17 -7.11
CA ARG A 276 -19.27 17.51 -5.78
C ARG A 276 -20.77 17.30 -5.76
N PHE A 277 -21.26 16.72 -4.67
CA PHE A 277 -22.69 16.56 -4.46
C PHE A 277 -23.24 17.75 -3.65
N LEU A 278 -24.30 18.37 -4.15
CA LEU A 278 -25.00 19.48 -3.50
C LEU A 278 -26.22 18.95 -2.77
N ASN A 279 -26.11 18.77 -1.45
CA ASN A 279 -27.19 18.21 -0.63
C ASN A 279 -28.49 19.03 -0.70
N ASP A 280 -28.39 20.37 -0.80
CA ASP A 280 -29.53 21.29 -0.92
C ASP A 280 -30.31 21.12 -2.24
N GLN A 281 -29.65 20.61 -3.27
CA GLN A 281 -30.20 20.49 -4.63
C GLN A 281 -30.33 19.03 -5.09
N ASN A 282 -29.84 18.07 -4.30
CA ASN A 282 -29.74 16.66 -4.67
C ASN A 282 -29.08 16.46 -6.04
N LEU A 283 -27.98 17.19 -6.30
CA LEU A 283 -27.37 17.30 -7.62
C LEU A 283 -25.86 17.10 -7.58
N PHE A 284 -25.35 16.36 -8.57
CA PHE A 284 -23.92 16.30 -8.87
C PHE A 284 -23.49 17.47 -9.75
N VAL A 285 -22.45 18.18 -9.31
CA VAL A 285 -21.82 19.25 -10.08
C VAL A 285 -20.36 18.87 -10.35
N GLN A 286 -19.97 18.93 -11.62
CA GLN A 286 -18.57 18.68 -12.00
C GLN A 286 -17.67 19.75 -11.36
N THR A 287 -16.54 19.33 -10.78
CA THR A 287 -15.55 20.25 -10.21
C THR A 287 -14.64 20.81 -11.31
N PRO A 288 -14.04 22.00 -11.10
CA PRO A 288 -13.10 22.57 -12.04
C PRO A 288 -11.87 21.68 -12.22
N ASP A 289 -11.19 21.85 -13.36
CA ASP A 289 -9.91 21.21 -13.62
C ASP A 289 -8.86 21.68 -12.60
N TYR A 290 -8.06 20.75 -12.10
CA TYR A 290 -6.95 21.05 -11.20
C TYR A 290 -5.61 20.90 -11.91
N TYR A 291 -4.76 21.92 -11.87
CA TYR A 291 -3.41 21.93 -12.43
C TYR A 291 -2.38 21.96 -11.30
N ALA A 292 -1.70 20.84 -11.06
CA ALA A 292 -0.81 20.70 -9.92
C ALA A 292 0.50 21.50 -10.03
N ASN A 293 1.00 21.76 -11.25
CA ASN A 293 2.19 22.60 -11.50
C ASN A 293 3.35 22.32 -10.52
N ALA A 294 3.85 23.34 -9.79
CA ALA A 294 4.95 23.16 -8.83
C ALA A 294 4.58 22.24 -7.64
N MET A 295 3.30 22.00 -7.39
CA MET A 295 2.80 21.08 -6.37
C MET A 295 2.75 19.62 -6.84
N ALA A 296 3.23 19.31 -8.06
CA ALA A 296 3.21 17.96 -8.60
C ALA A 296 3.83 16.87 -7.68
N PRO A 297 4.97 17.11 -6.99
CA PRO A 297 5.53 16.14 -6.03
C PRO A 297 4.64 15.87 -4.81
N ALA A 298 3.71 16.78 -4.52
CA ALA A 298 2.81 16.68 -3.38
C ALA A 298 1.40 16.19 -3.77
N SER A 299 0.92 16.45 -5.00
CA SER A 299 -0.48 16.16 -5.39
C SER A 299 -0.72 15.88 -6.88
N GLY A 300 0.30 15.87 -7.74
CA GLY A 300 0.11 15.97 -9.19
C GLY A 300 0.17 14.68 -9.98
N LEU A 301 -0.03 13.51 -9.39
CA LEU A 301 -0.10 12.25 -10.13
C LEU A 301 -1.55 11.82 -10.41
N TYR A 302 -1.70 11.05 -11.47
CA TYR A 302 -2.85 10.18 -11.72
C TYR A 302 -2.41 8.72 -11.69
N SER A 303 -3.35 7.81 -11.41
CA SER A 303 -3.15 6.37 -11.44
C SER A 303 -4.48 5.62 -11.54
N THR A 304 -4.41 4.31 -11.66
CA THR A 304 -5.54 3.37 -11.53
C THR A 304 -5.41 2.55 -10.23
N THR A 305 -6.48 1.89 -9.79
CA THR A 305 -6.39 0.94 -8.66
C THR A 305 -5.51 -0.25 -9.00
N ARG A 306 -5.49 -0.71 -10.26
CA ARG A 306 -4.60 -1.80 -10.71
C ARG A 306 -3.12 -1.44 -10.55
N ASP A 307 -2.74 -0.23 -10.93
CA ASP A 307 -1.35 0.20 -10.82
C ASP A 307 -0.96 0.50 -9.37
N LEU A 308 -1.83 1.15 -8.60
CA LEU A 308 -1.58 1.35 -7.17
C LEU A 308 -1.51 0.03 -6.39
N ALA A 309 -2.21 -1.01 -6.82
CA ALA A 309 -2.07 -2.35 -6.26
C ALA A 309 -0.65 -2.92 -6.45
N LYS A 310 -0.06 -2.77 -7.65
CA LYS A 310 1.35 -3.14 -7.90
C LYS A 310 2.31 -2.29 -7.05
N PHE A 311 2.01 -1.00 -6.91
CA PHE A 311 2.79 -0.10 -6.05
C PHE A 311 2.73 -0.53 -4.57
N ILE A 312 1.57 -0.96 -4.06
CA ILE A 312 1.44 -1.59 -2.73
C ILE A 312 2.31 -2.85 -2.63
N SER A 313 2.25 -3.75 -3.60
CA SER A 313 3.05 -4.98 -3.60
C SER A 313 4.56 -4.71 -3.53
N ALA A 314 5.03 -3.61 -4.13
CA ALA A 314 6.43 -3.20 -4.04
C ALA A 314 6.85 -2.82 -2.60
N GLN A 315 5.90 -2.53 -1.70
CA GLN A 315 6.11 -2.18 -0.29
C GLN A 315 6.16 -3.40 0.65
N PHE A 316 5.87 -4.61 0.16
CA PHE A 316 5.92 -5.85 0.94
C PHE A 316 7.23 -6.65 0.78
N ASN A 317 8.29 -6.03 0.25
CA ASN A 317 9.57 -6.70 -0.02
C ASN A 317 9.40 -7.95 -0.92
N THR A 318 8.69 -7.77 -2.03
CA THR A 318 8.43 -8.80 -3.04
C THR A 318 9.56 -8.83 -4.08
N LYS A 319 9.52 -9.77 -5.03
CA LYS A 319 10.48 -9.82 -6.15
C LYS A 319 10.52 -8.54 -6.98
N ASN A 320 9.44 -7.76 -6.97
CA ASN A 320 9.28 -6.54 -7.74
C ASN A 320 9.56 -5.27 -6.91
N SER A 321 10.12 -5.39 -5.71
CA SER A 321 10.42 -4.22 -4.87
C SER A 321 11.49 -3.32 -5.51
N LEU A 322 11.22 -2.01 -5.52
CA LEU A 322 12.12 -0.97 -6.03
C LEU A 322 13.26 -0.59 -5.08
N LEU A 323 13.12 -0.96 -3.81
CA LEU A 323 13.97 -0.59 -2.70
C LEU A 323 14.37 -1.85 -1.94
N SER A 324 15.50 -1.82 -1.25
CA SER A 324 15.85 -2.91 -0.34
C SER A 324 14.84 -3.03 0.80
N GLU A 325 14.74 -4.22 1.39
CA GLU A 325 13.93 -4.46 2.58
C GLU A 325 14.23 -3.47 3.71
N LYS A 326 15.52 -3.16 3.91
CA LYS A 326 15.95 -2.19 4.92
C LYS A 326 15.30 -0.83 4.67
N SER A 327 15.34 -0.33 3.44
CA SER A 327 14.76 0.95 3.06
C SER A 327 13.24 0.96 3.18
N ILE A 328 12.58 -0.12 2.76
CA ILE A 328 11.12 -0.30 2.93
C ILE A 328 10.75 -0.23 4.42
N ARG A 329 11.45 -0.98 5.28
CA ARG A 329 11.19 -0.96 6.74
C ARG A 329 11.50 0.39 7.36
N MET A 330 12.54 1.08 6.88
CA MET A 330 12.86 2.44 7.31
C MET A 330 11.72 3.41 6.96
N MET A 331 11.19 3.37 5.73
CA MET A 331 10.04 4.20 5.34
C MET A 331 8.82 3.95 6.22
N GLN A 332 8.52 2.68 6.45
CA GLN A 332 7.37 2.24 7.26
C GLN A 332 7.51 2.66 8.73
N SER A 333 8.70 2.54 9.31
CA SER A 333 8.96 2.88 10.72
C SER A 333 8.99 4.39 10.99
N LEU A 334 9.60 5.16 10.09
CA LEU A 334 9.78 6.61 10.24
C LEU A 334 8.59 7.41 9.68
N GLY A 335 7.70 6.79 8.90
CA GLY A 335 6.59 7.49 8.24
C GLY A 335 7.03 8.29 7.01
N ILE A 336 8.08 7.86 6.30
CA ILE A 336 8.53 8.49 5.06
C ILE A 336 7.50 8.15 3.97
N GLY A 337 6.68 9.14 3.58
CA GLY A 337 5.57 8.93 2.66
C GLY A 337 4.38 8.17 3.26
N TRP A 338 4.35 7.92 4.58
CA TRP A 338 3.30 7.16 5.25
C TRP A 338 2.75 7.90 6.47
N GLN A 339 1.44 7.85 6.64
CA GLN A 339 0.83 8.10 7.94
C GLN A 339 0.78 6.79 8.73
N ARG A 340 1.39 6.80 9.92
CA ARG A 340 1.29 5.69 10.88
C ARG A 340 -0.12 5.67 11.48
N ASN A 341 -0.81 4.53 11.37
CA ASN A 341 -2.16 4.32 11.91
C ASN A 341 -2.29 2.88 12.42
N TYR A 342 -1.58 2.55 13.51
CA TYR A 342 -1.38 1.18 13.98
C TYR A 342 -2.69 0.35 14.03
N PRO A 343 -2.71 -0.89 13.51
CA PRO A 343 -1.59 -1.67 12.96
C PRO A 343 -1.25 -1.37 11.49
N TYR A 344 -1.89 -0.37 10.90
CA TYR A 344 -1.77 -0.01 9.49
C TYR A 344 -0.77 1.12 9.24
N LEU A 345 -0.37 1.23 7.98
CA LEU A 345 0.13 2.45 7.40
C LEU A 345 -0.85 2.87 6.31
N ARG A 346 -1.10 4.17 6.21
CA ARG A 346 -2.00 4.69 5.18
C ARG A 346 -1.51 6.00 4.58
N HIS A 347 -2.07 6.37 3.44
CA HIS A 347 -1.97 7.71 2.90
C HIS A 347 -3.25 8.07 2.14
N GLU A 348 -3.89 9.14 2.57
CA GLU A 348 -5.05 9.70 1.88
C GLU A 348 -4.64 10.77 0.86
N GLY A 349 -5.44 10.93 -0.18
CA GLY A 349 -5.38 12.01 -1.13
C GLY A 349 -6.73 12.70 -1.27
N SER A 350 -6.71 14.03 -1.29
CA SER A 350 -7.91 14.85 -1.38
C SER A 350 -7.66 16.10 -2.21
N MET A 351 -8.59 16.38 -3.13
CA MET A 351 -8.79 17.65 -3.81
C MET A 351 -10.26 17.73 -4.21
N LEU A 352 -10.73 18.91 -4.61
CA LEU A 352 -12.08 19.06 -5.15
C LEU A 352 -12.32 18.03 -6.26
N GLY A 353 -13.34 17.20 -6.05
CA GLY A 353 -13.74 16.16 -6.99
C GLY A 353 -13.07 14.80 -6.82
N PHE A 354 -12.10 14.63 -5.92
CA PHE A 354 -11.40 13.36 -5.72
C PHE A 354 -11.04 13.09 -4.27
N ARG A 355 -11.39 11.89 -3.80
CA ARG A 355 -10.90 11.29 -2.56
C ARG A 355 -10.33 9.92 -2.87
N CYS A 356 -9.13 9.67 -2.38
CA CYS A 356 -8.43 8.40 -2.57
C CYS A 356 -7.66 8.01 -1.31
N GLU A 357 -7.40 6.71 -1.18
CA GLU A 357 -6.62 6.18 -0.07
C GLU A 357 -5.84 4.93 -0.48
N ILE A 358 -4.66 4.79 0.11
CA ILE A 358 -3.90 3.54 0.18
C ILE A 358 -3.77 3.15 1.64
N VAL A 359 -4.04 1.89 1.96
CA VAL A 359 -3.81 1.30 3.28
C VAL A 359 -3.02 0.02 3.13
N ILE A 360 -2.06 -0.21 4.02
CA ILE A 360 -1.33 -1.48 4.13
C ILE A 360 -1.26 -1.95 5.59
N HIS A 361 -1.27 -3.26 5.78
CA HIS A 361 -0.93 -3.94 7.02
C HIS A 361 0.44 -4.63 6.84
N PRO A 362 1.56 -3.98 7.19
CA PRO A 362 2.90 -4.43 6.80
C PRO A 362 3.27 -5.84 7.26
N ARG A 363 2.76 -6.28 8.43
CA ARG A 363 3.01 -7.63 8.96
C ARG A 363 2.23 -8.74 8.24
N LEU A 364 1.02 -8.45 7.78
CA LEU A 364 0.18 -9.43 7.08
C LEU A 364 0.39 -9.36 5.57
N GLU A 365 1.13 -8.36 5.08
CA GLU A 365 1.36 -8.11 3.66
C GLU A 365 0.05 -8.01 2.87
N VAL A 366 -0.99 -7.47 3.52
CA VAL A 366 -2.29 -7.15 2.94
C VAL A 366 -2.40 -5.64 2.80
N GLY A 367 -2.97 -5.16 1.70
CA GLY A 367 -3.28 -3.74 1.53
C GLY A 367 -4.44 -3.53 0.59
N TRP A 368 -4.97 -2.32 0.55
CA TRP A 368 -6.03 -1.95 -0.37
C TRP A 368 -5.90 -0.51 -0.85
N VAL A 369 -6.51 -0.27 -2.01
CA VAL A 369 -6.61 1.03 -2.67
C VAL A 369 -8.07 1.34 -2.86
N ILE A 370 -8.50 2.54 -2.46
CA ILE A 370 -9.84 3.07 -2.75
C ILE A 370 -9.68 4.35 -3.57
N LEU A 371 -10.28 4.40 -4.75
CA LEU A 371 -10.33 5.60 -5.59
C LEU A 371 -11.79 6.03 -5.79
N THR A 372 -12.06 7.32 -5.61
CA THR A 372 -13.38 7.92 -5.82
C THR A 372 -13.25 9.26 -6.54
N ASN A 373 -14.26 9.62 -7.32
CA ASN A 373 -14.37 10.92 -7.98
C ASN A 373 -15.42 11.83 -7.32
N THR A 374 -15.37 11.90 -5.99
CA THR A 374 -16.16 12.84 -5.18
C THR A 374 -15.26 13.68 -4.27
N SER A 375 -15.77 14.84 -3.85
CA SER A 375 -15.09 15.70 -2.87
C SER A 375 -15.22 15.16 -1.44
N ASP A 376 -16.31 14.42 -1.17
CA ASP A 376 -16.69 13.99 0.17
C ASP A 376 -16.78 12.47 0.23
N PHE A 377 -15.83 11.85 0.94
CA PHE A 377 -15.82 10.41 1.21
C PHE A 377 -15.13 10.17 2.55
N GLU A 378 -15.69 9.34 3.41
CA GLU A 378 -15.10 9.07 4.73
C GLU A 378 -14.60 7.62 4.77
N PHE A 379 -13.28 7.48 4.81
CA PHE A 379 -12.62 6.20 4.60
C PHE A 379 -12.67 5.27 5.81
N ASN A 380 -12.65 5.78 7.05
CA ASN A 380 -12.45 4.90 8.21
C ASN A 380 -13.55 3.84 8.32
N ARG A 381 -14.82 4.19 8.02
CA ARG A 381 -15.90 3.19 7.97
C ARG A 381 -15.71 2.14 6.89
N PHE A 382 -15.18 2.53 5.72
CA PHE A 382 -14.95 1.57 4.64
C PHE A 382 -13.75 0.69 4.96
N ASP A 383 -12.70 1.24 5.55
CA ASP A 383 -11.56 0.49 6.07
C ASP A 383 -11.94 -0.49 7.16
N GLU A 384 -12.77 -0.09 8.13
CA GLU A 384 -13.31 -0.98 9.16
C GLU A 384 -14.13 -2.11 8.53
N TYR A 385 -14.95 -1.80 7.52
CA TYR A 385 -15.71 -2.80 6.78
C TYR A 385 -14.79 -3.78 6.05
N ILE A 386 -13.86 -3.29 5.24
CA ILE A 386 -12.89 -4.11 4.48
C ILE A 386 -12.07 -4.96 5.46
N SER A 387 -11.50 -4.35 6.49
CA SER A 387 -10.64 -5.06 7.44
C SER A 387 -11.38 -6.15 8.20
N SER A 388 -12.63 -5.92 8.62
CA SER A 388 -13.46 -6.92 9.31
C SER A 388 -13.73 -8.17 8.46
N LEU A 389 -13.79 -8.01 7.13
CA LEU A 389 -14.04 -9.10 6.20
C LEU A 389 -12.76 -9.80 5.75
N VAL A 390 -11.72 -9.02 5.49
CA VAL A 390 -10.50 -9.46 4.82
C VAL A 390 -9.50 -10.01 5.83
N LEU A 391 -9.21 -9.26 6.90
CA LEU A 391 -8.12 -9.63 7.81
C LEU A 391 -8.32 -10.99 8.50
N PRO A 392 -9.52 -11.43 8.90
CA PRO A 392 -9.69 -12.76 9.49
C PRO A 392 -9.21 -13.92 8.61
N ALA A 393 -9.09 -13.73 7.29
CA ALA A 393 -8.55 -14.73 6.38
C ALA A 393 -7.00 -14.81 6.37
N PHE A 394 -6.33 -13.80 6.92
CA PHE A 394 -4.88 -13.66 6.97
C PHE A 394 -4.32 -13.67 8.39
N VAL A 395 -5.14 -13.26 9.36
CA VAL A 395 -4.86 -13.50 10.77
C VAL A 395 -4.84 -15.01 10.92
N GLU A 396 -3.64 -15.54 11.06
CA GLU A 396 -3.38 -16.96 11.16
C GLU A 396 -4.38 -17.58 12.14
N SER A 397 -5.00 -18.71 11.80
CA SER A 397 -5.56 -19.56 12.84
C SER A 397 -4.43 -19.82 13.85
N PRO A 398 -4.69 -19.75 15.18
CA PRO A 398 -3.64 -19.94 16.17
C PRO A 398 -2.86 -21.20 15.83
N ILE A 399 -1.52 -21.11 15.88
CA ILE A 399 -0.69 -22.31 15.79
C ILE A 399 -0.94 -23.08 17.08
N ILE A 400 -1.98 -23.92 17.09
CA ILE A 400 -2.25 -24.89 18.16
C ILE A 400 -1.40 -26.14 17.94
N ASN A 401 -0.20 -26.00 17.36
CA ASN A 401 0.81 -27.04 17.44
C ASN A 401 1.83 -26.66 18.54
N PRO A 402 1.59 -27.10 19.80
CA PRO A 402 2.52 -26.96 20.92
C PRO A 402 3.99 -27.26 20.56
N GLU A 403 4.24 -28.23 19.68
CA GLU A 403 5.60 -28.68 19.34
C GLU A 403 6.46 -27.55 18.78
N GLN A 404 5.87 -26.61 18.06
CA GLN A 404 6.61 -25.51 17.45
C GLN A 404 7.19 -24.54 18.49
N TYR A 405 6.62 -24.49 19.69
CA TYR A 405 7.08 -23.63 20.79
C TYR A 405 7.97 -24.38 21.78
N ALA A 406 7.97 -25.71 21.75
CA ALA A 406 8.89 -26.49 22.55
C ALA A 406 10.33 -26.32 22.04
N GLY A 407 11.27 -26.15 22.96
CA GLY A 407 12.68 -25.92 22.67
C GLY A 407 13.42 -25.27 23.82
N THR A 408 14.73 -25.17 23.68
CA THR A 408 15.58 -24.37 24.56
C THR A 408 15.65 -22.95 24.01
N TYR A 409 15.50 -21.99 24.92
CA TYR A 409 15.56 -20.57 24.63
C TYR A 409 16.76 -19.98 25.36
N SER A 410 17.72 -19.49 24.60
CA SER A 410 18.98 -18.92 25.08
C SER A 410 18.95 -17.39 25.00
N LEU A 411 19.37 -16.70 26.06
CA LEU A 411 19.37 -15.24 26.12
C LEU A 411 20.32 -14.67 25.06
N VAL A 412 19.81 -13.78 24.20
CA VAL A 412 20.64 -13.12 23.18
C VAL A 412 21.70 -12.25 23.87
N GLY A 413 22.97 -12.53 23.58
CA GLY A 413 24.09 -11.81 24.21
C GLY A 413 24.38 -12.22 25.66
N GLY A 414 23.75 -13.29 26.17
CA GLY A 414 23.93 -13.78 27.54
C GLY A 414 24.19 -15.28 27.62
N LYS A 415 24.29 -15.80 28.85
CA LYS A 415 24.49 -17.23 29.15
C LYS A 415 23.24 -17.93 29.73
N ALA A 416 22.19 -17.18 30.03
CA ALA A 416 20.97 -17.73 30.60
C ALA A 416 20.19 -18.51 29.55
N SER A 417 19.52 -19.58 29.97
CA SER A 417 18.56 -20.31 29.13
C SER A 417 17.45 -20.92 29.97
N PHE A 418 16.33 -21.20 29.32
CA PHE A 418 15.26 -22.02 29.87
C PHE A 418 14.64 -22.86 28.76
N ARG A 419 13.79 -23.82 29.14
CA ARG A 419 13.14 -24.72 28.20
C ARG A 419 11.63 -24.56 28.25
N ILE A 420 11.01 -24.54 27.08
CA ILE A 420 9.58 -24.83 26.92
C ILE A 420 9.46 -26.28 26.46
N TYR A 421 8.60 -27.07 27.11
CA TYR A 421 8.45 -28.49 26.82
C TYR A 421 6.99 -28.93 26.91
N GLN A 422 6.68 -30.04 26.24
CA GLN A 422 5.34 -30.60 26.18
C GLN A 422 5.17 -31.76 27.18
N LYS A 423 4.05 -31.77 27.90
CA LYS A 423 3.61 -32.85 28.78
C LYS A 423 2.09 -32.93 28.70
N GLU A 424 1.54 -34.12 28.39
CA GLU A 424 0.09 -34.35 28.28
C GLU A 424 -0.65 -33.37 27.34
N GLY A 425 -0.03 -33.04 26.21
CA GLY A 425 -0.63 -32.12 25.22
C GLY A 425 -0.59 -30.63 25.60
N LYS A 426 -0.03 -30.28 26.77
CA LYS A 426 0.14 -28.89 27.23
C LYS A 426 1.61 -28.50 27.25
N LEU A 427 1.86 -27.20 27.19
CA LEU A 427 3.21 -26.64 27.29
C LEU A 427 3.50 -26.17 28.70
N TYR A 428 4.74 -26.42 29.14
CA TYR A 428 5.29 -26.02 30.41
C TYR A 428 6.63 -25.34 30.17
N THR A 429 7.10 -24.56 31.14
CA THR A 429 8.38 -23.86 31.05
C THR A 429 9.21 -24.12 32.30
N THR A 430 10.54 -24.13 32.15
CA THR A 430 11.46 -24.13 33.30
C THR A 430 11.71 -22.72 33.85
N TYR A 431 11.17 -21.68 33.19
CA TYR A 431 11.27 -20.29 33.62
C TYR A 431 10.35 -20.03 34.83
N LEU A 432 10.91 -19.50 35.93
CA LEU A 432 10.18 -19.16 37.16
C LEU A 432 9.39 -20.33 37.78
N THR A 433 9.96 -21.53 37.75
CA THR A 433 9.33 -22.73 38.33
C THR A 433 9.16 -22.67 39.84
N ASP A 434 9.96 -21.85 40.51
CA ASP A 434 9.85 -21.51 41.94
C ASP A 434 8.58 -20.70 42.25
N ILE A 435 8.06 -19.94 41.28
CA ILE A 435 6.85 -19.12 41.43
C ILE A 435 5.61 -19.83 40.86
N PHE A 436 5.73 -20.39 39.66
CA PHE A 436 4.59 -20.92 38.90
C PHE A 436 4.46 -22.45 38.93
N ALA A 437 5.38 -23.17 39.60
CA ALA A 437 5.34 -24.63 39.74
C ALA A 437 5.03 -25.37 38.40
N ASP A 438 4.21 -26.43 38.43
CA ASP A 438 3.76 -27.18 37.24
C ASP A 438 2.52 -26.52 36.59
N THR A 439 2.54 -25.19 36.42
CA THR A 439 1.48 -24.46 35.73
C THR A 439 1.70 -24.50 34.22
N ALA A 440 0.67 -24.93 33.49
CA ALA A 440 0.70 -24.96 32.04
C ALA A 440 0.60 -23.54 31.44
N LEU A 441 1.37 -23.30 30.38
CA LEU A 441 1.22 -22.14 29.50
C LEU A 441 -0.13 -22.20 28.80
N LYS A 442 -0.83 -21.07 28.77
CA LYS A 442 -2.11 -20.89 28.07
C LYS A 442 -1.89 -19.97 26.88
N PHE A 443 -2.44 -20.32 25.72
CA PHE A 443 -2.42 -19.40 24.58
C PHE A 443 -3.22 -18.13 24.87
N SER A 444 -2.62 -16.98 24.55
CA SER A 444 -3.23 -15.65 24.68
C SER A 444 -3.10 -14.87 23.36
N GLY A 445 -3.15 -15.59 22.24
CA GLY A 445 -2.97 -15.09 20.88
C GLY A 445 -2.15 -16.04 20.03
N ASN A 446 -1.92 -15.69 18.76
CA ASN A 446 -1.26 -16.55 17.79
C ASN A 446 0.24 -16.72 18.05
N THR A 447 0.87 -15.74 18.66
CA THR A 447 2.29 -15.74 19.00
C THR A 447 2.50 -15.33 20.45
N ALA A 448 1.51 -15.57 21.31
CA ALA A 448 1.61 -15.22 22.72
C ALA A 448 1.06 -16.33 23.61
N MET A 449 1.76 -16.61 24.70
CA MET A 449 1.28 -17.45 25.78
C MET A 449 1.36 -16.71 27.10
N ILE A 450 0.51 -17.07 28.03
CA ILE A 450 0.50 -16.57 29.40
C ILE A 450 0.75 -17.74 30.34
N LEU A 451 1.68 -17.55 31.26
CA LEU A 451 1.85 -18.35 32.46
C LEU A 451 1.15 -17.61 33.59
N GLU A 452 0.06 -18.16 34.14
CA GLU A 452 -0.75 -17.47 35.15
C GLU A 452 -1.17 -18.43 36.25
N ASP A 453 -0.93 -18.04 37.50
CA ASP A 453 -1.32 -18.80 38.70
C ASP A 453 -2.75 -18.48 39.15
N GLN A 454 -3.24 -19.19 40.17
CA GLN A 454 -4.59 -19.01 40.70
C GLN A 454 -4.79 -17.66 41.43
N THR A 455 -3.70 -16.94 41.74
CA THR A 455 -3.73 -15.66 42.44
C THR A 455 -3.75 -14.47 41.48
N GLY A 456 -3.69 -14.71 40.16
CA GLY A 456 -3.69 -13.70 39.11
C GLY A 456 -2.30 -13.15 38.77
N LYS A 457 -1.22 -13.70 39.34
CA LYS A 457 0.14 -13.38 38.88
C LYS A 457 0.31 -13.98 37.50
N SER A 458 0.84 -13.20 36.57
CA SER A 458 1.02 -13.66 35.19
C SER A 458 2.33 -13.19 34.57
N VAL A 459 2.83 -13.99 33.63
CA VAL A 459 3.97 -13.67 32.78
C VAL A 459 3.58 -13.96 31.34
N ARG A 460 3.80 -12.98 30.45
CA ARG A 460 3.51 -13.09 29.02
C ARG A 460 4.76 -13.46 28.23
N PHE A 461 4.63 -14.47 27.40
CA PHE A 461 5.62 -14.96 26.46
C PHE A 461 5.22 -14.50 25.07
N GLU A 462 6.01 -13.66 24.41
CA GLU A 462 5.73 -13.16 23.06
C GLU A 462 6.71 -13.73 22.03
N PHE A 463 6.24 -14.70 21.24
CA PHE A 463 7.04 -15.39 20.23
C PHE A 463 7.16 -14.58 18.94
N MET A 464 8.30 -14.70 18.28
CA MET A 464 8.51 -14.16 16.94
C MET A 464 8.80 -15.30 15.97
N LEU A 465 8.14 -15.24 14.83
CA LEU A 465 8.27 -16.23 13.77
C LEU A 465 9.28 -15.73 12.73
N ASP A 466 10.06 -16.64 12.15
CA ASP A 466 10.85 -16.35 10.96
C ASP A 466 9.96 -16.31 9.69
N ARG A 467 10.56 -16.03 8.53
CA ARG A 467 9.84 -15.99 7.23
C ARG A 467 9.22 -17.32 6.81
N LYS A 468 9.68 -18.44 7.40
CA LYS A 468 9.12 -19.78 7.17
C LYS A 468 8.08 -20.15 8.24
N ARG A 469 7.63 -19.16 9.02
CA ARG A 469 6.66 -19.29 10.11
C ARG A 469 7.12 -20.24 11.22
N LYS A 470 8.43 -20.39 11.46
CA LYS A 470 8.99 -21.14 12.60
C LYS A 470 9.32 -20.19 13.74
N VAL A 471 9.05 -20.60 14.99
CA VAL A 471 9.45 -19.82 16.16
C VAL A 471 10.97 -19.73 16.19
N SER A 472 11.50 -18.51 16.15
CA SER A 472 12.94 -18.23 16.12
C SER A 472 13.40 -17.40 17.31
N LEU A 473 12.56 -16.48 17.78
CA LEU A 473 12.82 -15.62 18.93
C LEU A 473 11.62 -15.61 19.87
N LEU A 474 11.87 -15.17 21.09
CA LEU A 474 10.89 -14.92 22.15
C LEU A 474 11.29 -13.63 22.86
N ASN A 475 10.35 -12.69 22.98
CA ASN A 475 10.43 -11.55 23.87
C ASN A 475 9.76 -11.91 25.19
N LEU A 476 10.51 -11.82 26.28
CA LEU A 476 10.06 -12.15 27.62
C LEU A 476 10.73 -11.19 28.61
N ASN A 477 9.91 -10.40 29.31
CA ASN A 477 10.36 -9.41 30.31
C ASN A 477 11.46 -8.47 29.78
N GLN A 478 11.23 -7.88 28.60
CA GLN A 478 12.16 -6.97 27.90
C GLN A 478 13.46 -7.62 27.39
N LEU A 479 13.62 -8.93 27.55
CA LEU A 479 14.77 -9.68 27.07
C LEU A 479 14.41 -10.50 25.83
N MET A 480 15.37 -10.58 24.93
CA MET A 480 15.28 -11.37 23.71
C MET A 480 15.93 -12.73 23.91
N TRP A 481 15.20 -13.79 23.59
CA TRP A 481 15.63 -15.16 23.73
C TRP A 481 15.57 -15.84 22.37
N LYS A 482 16.68 -16.45 21.96
CA LYS A 482 16.79 -17.19 20.71
C LYS A 482 16.41 -18.64 20.95
N LYS A 483 15.54 -19.18 20.10
CA LYS A 483 15.25 -20.61 20.08
C LYS A 483 16.42 -21.33 19.43
N ASP A 484 16.96 -22.34 20.11
CA ASP A 484 18.07 -23.17 19.63
C ASP A 484 17.66 -24.12 18.49
#